data_AF-A0A914PWX6-F1
#
_entry.id   AF-A0A914PWX6-F1
#
_cell.length_a   1.000
_cell.length_b   1.000
_cell.length_c   1.000
_cell.angle_alpha   90.00
_cell.angle_beta   90.00
_cell.angle_gamma   90.00
#
_symmetry.space_group_name_H-M   'P 1'
#
loop_
_entity.id
_entity.type
_entity.pdbx_description
1 polymer ?
#
loop_
_entity_poly.entity_id
_entity_poly.type
_entity_poly.pdbx_seq_one_letter_code
_entity_poly.pdbx_strand_id
1 'polypeptide(L)'
;MQPNIKLAIKFEFEVLCQHLNVPLRCVLPAYSYLPHENAASVESQNPMIFFPIYDYNEINIHDQIDMHFDIPIELPLFHIFPALSCYCRKAISDAIRENMDEMVKRAGAAAILLTEDLINKDFAFCPDPQQMRIAYLFMVRSLTSGAGMVTSKEPLTTSIIGHLRRLIQHQLELSGDNDPDLARMADATMVHILEKNIELACCYVVKTAYAVQRRRNGLKLEISPEIQAIIDSIPQELRPINGPFDEDTFEVYKTFGSQIIGFKFTGLIDPIVNHLPPPENYCQEPFQYPVVSASQFRERAELIFADWTKFCAYSCFAPPPIVGPYLAGLMEKYFLPINDQYMIRFLKAALDICTNVSYELLSSTDKTFGSVTYSRSSSCYTVDAFAKLAWFVSLFTIF
;
A
#
# COMPACT_ATOMS: atom_id res chain seq x y z
N MET A 1 45.85 -0.55 -16.70
CA MET A 1 45.42 -0.93 -15.34
C MET A 1 44.12 -0.20 -15.05
N GLN A 2 42.97 -0.88 -15.16
CA GLN A 2 41.68 -0.26 -14.86
C GLN A 2 41.56 -0.02 -13.34
N PRO A 3 41.07 1.15 -12.90
CA PRO A 3 40.79 1.37 -11.50
C PRO A 3 39.68 0.39 -11.06
N ASN A 4 39.93 -0.28 -9.94
CA ASN A 4 39.05 -1.32 -9.41
C ASN A 4 37.76 -0.64 -8.94
N ILE A 5 36.73 -0.63 -9.81
CA ILE A 5 35.42 0.01 -9.61
C ILE A 5 34.82 -0.34 -8.24
N LYS A 6 35.12 -1.55 -7.74
CA LYS A 6 34.71 -2.03 -6.43
C LYS A 6 35.25 -1.21 -5.26
N LEU A 7 36.47 -0.66 -5.38
CA LEU A 7 37.07 0.23 -4.38
C LEU A 7 36.51 1.65 -4.44
N ALA A 8 36.21 2.16 -5.65
CA ALA A 8 35.61 3.47 -5.82
C ALA A 8 34.19 3.53 -5.22
N ILE A 9 33.37 2.52 -5.50
CA ILE A 9 32.00 2.41 -4.96
C ILE A 9 32.03 2.27 -3.44
N LYS A 10 32.96 1.48 -2.89
CA LYS A 10 33.10 1.30 -1.44
C LYS A 10 33.42 2.63 -0.74
N PHE A 11 34.31 3.43 -1.33
CA PHE A 11 34.73 4.70 -0.75
C PHE A 11 33.59 5.75 -0.76
N GLU A 12 32.88 5.89 -1.88
CA GLU A 12 31.75 6.83 -1.96
C GLU A 12 30.62 6.45 -0.99
N PHE A 13 30.35 5.15 -0.83
CA PHE A 13 29.35 4.66 0.10
C PHE A 13 29.72 4.94 1.57
N GLU A 14 30.99 4.81 1.92
CA GLU A 14 31.49 5.13 3.27
C GLU A 14 31.37 6.63 3.59
N VAL A 15 31.67 7.49 2.63
CA VAL A 15 31.54 8.96 2.76
C VAL A 15 30.08 9.37 2.92
N LEU A 16 29.16 8.71 2.21
CA LEU A 16 27.73 8.99 2.26
C LEU A 16 27.11 8.58 3.61
N CYS A 17 27.52 7.43 4.15
CA CYS A 17 27.11 6.97 5.49
C CYS A 17 27.58 7.93 6.60
N GLN A 18 28.77 8.53 6.47
CA GLN A 18 29.27 9.53 7.42
C GLN A 18 28.47 10.83 7.36
N HIS A 19 28.09 11.32 6.17
CA HIS A 19 27.28 12.53 6.03
C HIS A 19 25.87 12.39 6.60
N LEU A 20 25.31 11.18 6.51
CA LEU A 20 23.99 10.86 7.06
C LEU A 20 24.02 10.46 8.55
N ASN A 21 25.20 10.46 9.18
CA ASN A 21 25.42 10.02 10.56
C ASN A 21 24.91 8.59 10.85
N VAL A 22 24.97 7.72 9.83
CA VAL A 22 24.55 6.31 9.92
C VAL A 22 25.81 5.45 10.08
N PRO A 23 25.97 4.69 11.17
CA PRO A 23 27.11 3.78 11.31
C PRO A 23 27.10 2.74 10.18
N LEU A 24 28.21 2.53 9.47
CA LEU A 24 28.29 1.54 8.37
C LEU A 24 27.83 0.12 8.78
N ARG A 25 27.99 -0.24 10.05
CA ARG A 25 27.50 -1.50 10.64
C ARG A 25 25.97 -1.62 10.67
N CYS A 26 25.25 -0.52 10.52
CA CYS A 26 23.78 -0.45 10.53
C CYS A 26 23.19 -0.54 9.12
N VAL A 27 24.03 -0.58 8.07
CA VAL A 27 23.58 -0.68 6.68
C VAL A 27 23.67 -2.15 6.26
N LEU A 28 22.53 -2.83 6.31
CA LEU A 28 22.39 -4.22 5.89
C LEU A 28 21.83 -4.31 4.45
N PRO A 29 22.29 -5.27 3.62
CA PRO A 29 21.63 -5.58 2.36
C PRO A 29 20.18 -6.01 2.63
N ALA A 30 19.25 -5.63 1.76
CA ALA A 30 17.79 -5.86 1.89
C ALA A 30 17.35 -7.34 2.02
N TYR A 31 18.28 -8.30 2.13
CA TYR A 31 18.03 -9.73 2.33
C TYR A 31 18.32 -10.24 3.75
N SER A 32 18.49 -9.39 4.76
CA SER A 32 18.92 -9.82 6.10
C SER A 32 17.99 -9.47 7.27
N TYR A 33 16.69 -9.33 7.03
CA TYR A 33 15.69 -9.48 8.10
C TYR A 33 15.26 -10.95 8.26
N LEU A 34 16.22 -11.78 8.67
CA LEU A 34 15.97 -13.01 9.41
C LEU A 34 16.88 -12.95 10.65
N PRO A 35 16.35 -12.85 11.87
CA PRO A 35 17.20 -12.93 13.06
C PRO A 35 17.41 -14.40 13.46
N HIS A 36 18.58 -14.92 13.13
CA HIS A 36 19.34 -15.89 13.95
C HIS A 36 20.56 -15.08 14.45
N GLU A 37 20.93 -14.96 15.72
CA GLU A 37 20.87 -15.89 16.83
C GLU A 37 20.80 -15.13 18.18
N ASN A 38 19.94 -15.59 19.08
CA ASN A 38 20.29 -15.80 20.48
C ASN A 38 19.79 -17.20 20.83
N ALA A 39 20.55 -18.20 20.39
CA ALA A 39 20.34 -19.61 20.71
C ALA A 39 20.89 -19.90 22.10
N ALA A 40 20.15 -19.50 23.12
CA ALA A 40 20.14 -20.16 24.42
C ALA A 40 18.78 -19.88 25.09
N SER A 41 17.98 -20.94 25.23
CA SER A 41 16.66 -20.99 25.88
C SER A 41 15.54 -20.12 25.27
N VAL A 42 15.07 -20.49 24.07
CA VAL A 42 13.66 -20.31 23.71
C VAL A 42 13.16 -21.64 23.18
N GLU A 43 12.29 -22.28 23.94
CA GLU A 43 11.66 -23.55 23.57
C GLU A 43 10.87 -23.39 22.27
N SER A 44 11.24 -24.20 21.27
CA SER A 44 10.37 -24.78 20.23
C SER A 44 9.02 -24.07 19.98
N GLN A 45 9.02 -23.10 19.06
CA GLN A 45 7.88 -22.94 18.15
C GLN A 45 8.41 -23.09 16.73
N ASN A 46 8.21 -24.28 16.16
CA ASN A 46 8.40 -24.58 14.74
C ASN A 46 7.77 -23.46 13.90
N PRO A 47 8.43 -22.95 12.84
CA PRO A 47 7.70 -22.24 11.80
C PRO A 47 6.74 -23.27 11.19
N MET A 48 5.46 -23.22 11.57
CA MET A 48 4.46 -24.08 10.97
C MET A 48 4.50 -23.85 9.46
N ILE A 49 5.04 -24.83 8.74
CA ILE A 49 4.72 -25.04 7.34
C ILE A 49 3.21 -25.34 7.34
N PHE A 50 2.41 -24.28 7.23
CA PHE A 50 0.97 -24.41 7.06
C PHE A 50 0.74 -25.08 5.71
N PHE A 51 0.36 -26.35 5.72
CA PHE A 51 -0.19 -27.00 4.55
C PHE A 51 -1.65 -26.55 4.44
N PRO A 52 -1.98 -25.68 3.47
CA PRO A 52 -3.33 -25.15 3.38
C PRO A 52 -4.31 -26.29 3.09
N ILE A 53 -5.36 -26.38 3.90
CA ILE A 53 -6.32 -27.50 3.87
C ILE A 53 -7.43 -27.25 2.85
N TYR A 54 -7.79 -25.98 2.62
CA TYR A 54 -8.97 -25.59 1.85
C TYR A 54 -8.65 -25.31 0.38
N ASP A 55 -9.49 -25.80 -0.53
CA ASP A 55 -9.45 -25.36 -1.92
C ASP A 55 -10.11 -23.98 -2.05
N TYR A 56 -9.56 -23.13 -2.93
CA TYR A 56 -10.11 -21.80 -3.14
C TYR A 56 -11.57 -21.83 -3.63
N ASN A 57 -11.98 -22.86 -4.38
CA ASN A 57 -13.32 -23.00 -4.93
C ASN A 57 -14.34 -23.57 -3.93
N GLU A 58 -13.88 -24.27 -2.89
CA GLU A 58 -14.75 -24.89 -1.87
C GLU A 58 -15.45 -23.84 -0.99
N ILE A 59 -14.85 -22.67 -0.82
CA ILE A 59 -15.42 -21.60 0.03
C ILE A 59 -16.26 -20.65 -0.82
N ASN A 60 -17.58 -20.68 -0.74
CA ASN A 60 -18.41 -19.69 -1.43
C ASN A 60 -18.74 -18.50 -0.51
N ILE A 61 -18.44 -17.28 -0.96
CA ILE A 61 -18.72 -16.03 -0.22
C ILE A 61 -20.21 -15.63 -0.24
N HIS A 62 -21.01 -16.25 -1.11
CA HIS A 62 -22.44 -15.99 -1.25
C HIS A 62 -23.32 -16.98 -0.49
N ASP A 63 -22.76 -18.11 -0.05
CA ASP A 63 -23.47 -19.14 0.68
C ASP A 63 -23.41 -18.91 2.20
N GLN A 64 -24.30 -19.57 2.96
CA GLN A 64 -24.24 -19.55 4.42
C GLN A 64 -23.04 -20.38 4.90
N ILE A 65 -21.96 -19.69 5.27
CA ILE A 65 -20.73 -20.30 5.83
C ILE A 65 -21.00 -21.17 7.06
N ASP A 66 -22.09 -20.90 7.78
CA ASP A 66 -22.53 -21.58 9.00
C ASP A 66 -22.47 -23.13 8.87
N MET A 67 -22.77 -23.68 7.69
CA MET A 67 -22.80 -25.13 7.42
C MET A 67 -21.41 -25.77 7.28
N HIS A 68 -20.36 -24.98 7.07
CA HIS A 68 -19.00 -25.49 6.85
C HIS A 68 -18.17 -25.61 8.14
N PHE A 69 -18.62 -25.03 9.25
CA PHE A 69 -17.90 -25.13 10.51
C PHE A 69 -17.93 -26.55 11.10
N ASP A 70 -16.83 -27.01 11.66
CA ASP A 70 -16.76 -28.30 12.34
C ASP A 70 -17.10 -28.11 13.83
N ILE A 71 -18.19 -28.73 14.29
CA ILE A 71 -18.59 -28.71 15.71
C ILE A 71 -18.37 -30.12 16.26
N PRO A 72 -17.33 -30.33 17.09
CA PRO A 72 -17.02 -31.64 17.66
C PRO A 72 -18.05 -32.01 18.73
N ILE A 73 -19.11 -32.69 18.32
CA ILE A 73 -20.26 -33.08 19.17
C ILE A 73 -19.88 -34.10 20.25
N GLU A 74 -18.72 -34.74 20.13
CA GLU A 74 -18.19 -35.73 21.08
C GLU A 74 -17.65 -35.09 22.37
N LEU A 75 -17.56 -33.75 22.41
CA LEU A 75 -17.03 -33.06 23.57
C LEU A 75 -17.95 -33.22 24.80
N PRO A 76 -17.37 -33.38 26.00
CA PRO A 76 -18.12 -33.64 27.22
C PRO A 76 -19.24 -32.62 27.52
N LEU A 77 -19.05 -31.35 27.15
CA LEU A 77 -20.05 -30.30 27.34
C LEU A 77 -21.34 -30.57 26.54
N PHE A 78 -21.23 -31.12 25.34
CA PHE A 78 -22.38 -31.42 24.49
C PHE A 78 -23.14 -32.68 24.92
N HIS A 79 -22.50 -33.59 25.66
CA HIS A 79 -23.24 -34.69 26.31
C HIS A 79 -24.18 -34.19 27.41
N ILE A 80 -23.80 -33.10 28.10
CA ILE A 80 -24.64 -32.45 29.13
C ILE A 80 -25.68 -31.54 28.47
N PHE A 81 -25.26 -30.73 27.50
CA PHE A 81 -26.12 -29.78 26.78
C PHE A 81 -26.13 -30.01 25.25
N PRO A 82 -26.82 -31.06 24.75
CA PRO A 82 -26.79 -31.41 23.32
C PRO A 82 -27.31 -30.29 22.40
N ALA A 83 -28.32 -29.55 22.86
CA ALA A 83 -28.93 -28.46 22.10
C ALA A 83 -27.96 -27.29 21.84
N LEU A 84 -26.90 -27.14 22.64
CA LEU A 84 -25.94 -26.05 22.49
C LEU A 84 -25.17 -26.12 21.16
N SER A 85 -24.93 -27.34 20.67
CA SER A 85 -24.17 -27.61 19.44
C SER A 85 -24.78 -26.94 18.19
N CYS A 86 -26.11 -26.81 18.12
CA CYS A 86 -26.78 -26.23 16.96
C CYS A 86 -26.59 -24.71 16.86
N TYR A 87 -26.27 -24.04 17.97
CA TYR A 87 -26.07 -22.59 18.03
C TYR A 87 -24.61 -22.17 17.83
N CYS A 88 -23.63 -23.07 18.03
CA CYS A 88 -22.21 -22.76 17.88
C CYS A 88 -21.84 -22.25 16.48
N ARG A 89 -22.39 -22.87 15.42
CA ARG A 89 -22.17 -22.44 14.02
C ARG A 89 -22.60 -20.99 13.80
N LYS A 90 -23.76 -20.63 14.33
CA LYS A 90 -24.31 -19.29 14.24
C LYS A 90 -23.45 -18.28 14.99
N ALA A 91 -23.00 -18.63 16.20
CA ALA A 91 -22.12 -17.79 17.01
C ALA A 91 -20.79 -17.47 16.30
N ILE A 92 -20.15 -18.46 15.66
CA ILE A 92 -18.94 -18.25 14.85
C ILE A 92 -19.24 -17.31 13.66
N SER A 93 -20.35 -17.55 12.96
CA SER A 93 -20.73 -16.77 11.79
C SER A 93 -21.02 -15.31 12.12
N ASP A 94 -21.67 -15.07 13.26
CA ASP A 94 -21.96 -13.72 13.74
C ASP A 94 -20.67 -13.00 14.17
N ALA A 95 -19.73 -13.69 14.82
CA ALA A 95 -18.39 -13.16 15.15
C ALA A 95 -17.61 -12.70 13.90
N ILE A 96 -17.66 -13.47 12.82
CA ILE A 96 -17.00 -13.12 11.56
C ILE A 96 -17.65 -11.90 10.93
N ARG A 97 -18.99 -11.86 10.84
CA ARG A 97 -19.74 -10.75 10.21
C ARG A 97 -19.52 -9.43 10.94
N GLU A 98 -19.46 -9.46 12.28
CA GLU A 98 -19.21 -8.27 13.10
C GLU A 98 -17.87 -7.58 12.78
N ASN A 99 -16.83 -8.35 12.47
CA ASN A 99 -15.48 -7.83 12.25
C ASN A 99 -15.14 -7.67 10.76
N MET A 100 -16.01 -8.12 9.86
CA MET A 100 -15.69 -8.32 8.44
C MET A 100 -15.23 -7.05 7.73
N ASP A 101 -15.99 -5.96 7.86
CA ASP A 101 -15.74 -4.72 7.13
C ASP A 101 -14.38 -4.13 7.45
N GLU A 102 -14.00 -4.12 8.74
CA GLU A 102 -12.72 -3.56 9.18
C GLU A 102 -11.55 -4.45 8.75
N MET A 103 -11.69 -5.78 8.85
CA MET A 103 -10.66 -6.72 8.37
C MET A 103 -10.47 -6.62 6.86
N VAL A 104 -11.56 -6.54 6.08
CA VAL A 104 -11.53 -6.37 4.63
C VAL A 104 -10.87 -5.05 4.25
N LYS A 105 -11.22 -3.95 4.92
CA LYS A 105 -10.65 -2.63 4.67
C LYS A 105 -9.14 -2.60 4.92
N ARG A 106 -8.68 -3.12 6.06
CA ARG A 106 -7.25 -3.16 6.41
C ARG A 106 -6.44 -4.07 5.49
N ALA A 107 -6.95 -5.27 5.21
CA ALA A 107 -6.29 -6.22 4.31
C ALA A 107 -6.15 -5.67 2.88
N GLY A 108 -7.20 -4.98 2.39
CA GLY A 108 -7.23 -4.45 1.05
C GLY A 108 -6.40 -3.18 0.83
N ALA A 109 -6.37 -2.26 1.81
CA ALA A 109 -5.72 -0.96 1.65
C ALA A 109 -4.21 -1.10 1.34
N ALA A 110 -3.48 -1.88 2.14
CA ALA A 110 -2.05 -2.09 1.91
C ALA A 110 -1.79 -2.87 0.61
N ALA A 111 -2.61 -3.89 0.32
CA ALA A 111 -2.46 -4.71 -0.88
C ALA A 111 -2.65 -3.90 -2.17
N ILE A 112 -3.65 -3.03 -2.23
CA ILE A 112 -3.90 -2.18 -3.40
C ILE A 112 -2.75 -1.19 -3.60
N LEU A 113 -2.38 -0.43 -2.56
CA LEU A 113 -1.31 0.58 -2.66
C LEU A 113 0.01 -0.03 -3.17
N LEU A 114 0.43 -1.16 -2.58
CA LEU A 114 1.64 -1.86 -3.00
C LEU A 114 1.55 -2.40 -4.43
N THR A 115 0.36 -2.85 -4.84
CA THR A 115 0.17 -3.34 -6.20
C THR A 115 0.18 -2.20 -7.21
N GLU A 116 -0.48 -1.09 -6.92
CA GLU A 116 -0.45 0.10 -7.78
C GLU A 116 0.97 0.62 -7.96
N ASP A 117 1.74 0.76 -6.88
CA ASP A 117 3.13 1.23 -6.92
C ASP A 117 4.02 0.30 -7.77
N LEU A 118 3.94 -1.02 -7.57
CA LEU A 118 4.79 -1.98 -8.26
C LEU A 118 4.37 -2.17 -9.72
N ILE A 119 3.08 -2.29 -10.01
CA ILE A 119 2.58 -2.42 -11.39
C ILE A 119 2.87 -1.15 -12.19
N ASN A 120 2.64 0.04 -11.64
CA ASN A 120 2.97 1.30 -12.34
C ASN A 120 4.47 1.43 -12.62
N LYS A 121 5.31 0.95 -11.71
CA LYS A 121 6.77 0.96 -11.86
C LYS A 121 7.26 -0.08 -12.87
N ASP A 122 6.78 -1.33 -12.79
CA ASP A 122 7.24 -2.43 -13.66
C ASP A 122 6.67 -2.30 -15.09
N PHE A 123 5.43 -1.83 -15.24
CA PHE A 123 4.78 -1.67 -16.56
C PHE A 123 4.98 -0.28 -17.18
N ALA A 124 5.80 0.59 -16.60
CA ALA A 124 6.11 1.92 -17.13
C ALA A 124 6.57 1.90 -18.61
N PHE A 125 7.25 0.82 -19.03
CA PHE A 125 7.79 0.63 -20.38
C PHE A 125 7.11 -0.49 -21.16
N CYS A 126 6.06 -1.09 -20.59
CA CYS A 126 5.36 -2.26 -21.12
C CYS A 126 3.86 -1.95 -21.27
N PRO A 127 3.43 -1.52 -22.46
CA PRO A 127 2.04 -1.17 -22.73
C PRO A 127 1.24 -2.39 -23.22
N ASP A 128 1.42 -3.59 -22.63
CA ASP A 128 0.47 -4.69 -22.87
C ASP A 128 -0.66 -4.68 -21.81
N PRO A 129 -1.90 -4.35 -22.20
CA PRO A 129 -2.99 -4.18 -21.24
C PRO A 129 -3.43 -5.49 -20.62
N GLN A 130 -3.23 -6.62 -21.31
CA GLN A 130 -3.66 -7.93 -20.85
C GLN A 130 -2.72 -8.45 -19.76
N GLN A 131 -1.41 -8.44 -20.01
CA GLN A 131 -0.38 -8.77 -19.03
C GLN A 131 -0.49 -7.89 -17.79
N MET A 132 -0.69 -6.58 -17.97
CA MET A 132 -0.86 -5.65 -16.85
C MET A 132 -2.08 -5.99 -15.97
N ARG A 133 -3.25 -6.26 -16.59
CA ARG A 133 -4.44 -6.66 -15.84
C ARG A 133 -4.24 -7.98 -15.09
N ILE A 134 -3.67 -8.97 -15.77
CA ILE A 134 -3.39 -10.29 -15.19
C ILE A 134 -2.44 -10.12 -13.99
N ALA A 135 -1.35 -9.39 -14.18
CA ALA A 135 -0.35 -9.11 -13.15
C ALA A 135 -0.95 -8.39 -11.93
N TYR A 136 -1.73 -7.33 -12.18
CA TYR A 136 -2.44 -6.60 -11.13
C TYR A 136 -3.34 -7.53 -10.31
N LEU A 137 -4.18 -8.31 -10.97
CA LEU A 137 -5.14 -9.18 -10.26
C LEU A 137 -4.44 -10.29 -9.48
N PHE A 138 -3.39 -10.88 -10.04
CA PHE A 138 -2.59 -11.89 -9.37
C PHE A 138 -1.92 -11.33 -8.14
N MET A 139 -1.35 -10.15 -8.26
CA MET A 139 -0.66 -9.49 -7.17
C MET A 139 -1.63 -8.99 -6.09
N VAL A 140 -2.74 -8.33 -6.44
CA VAL A 140 -3.78 -7.94 -5.49
C VAL A 140 -4.31 -9.17 -4.75
N ARG A 141 -4.57 -10.29 -5.45
CA ARG A 141 -5.05 -11.53 -4.83
C ARG A 141 -4.03 -12.09 -3.82
N SER A 142 -2.78 -12.23 -4.23
CA SER A 142 -1.71 -12.75 -3.38
C SER A 142 -1.51 -11.85 -2.16
N LEU A 143 -1.35 -10.54 -2.35
CA LEU A 143 -1.11 -9.61 -1.26
C LEU A 143 -2.30 -9.48 -0.31
N THR A 144 -3.52 -9.43 -0.85
CA THR A 144 -4.74 -9.40 -0.02
C THR A 144 -4.88 -10.70 0.77
N SER A 145 -4.44 -11.84 0.23
CA SER A 145 -4.45 -13.11 0.98
C SER A 145 -3.49 -13.11 2.16
N GLY A 146 -2.25 -12.67 1.96
CA GLY A 146 -1.27 -12.55 3.05
C GLY A 146 -1.71 -11.55 4.12
N ALA A 147 -2.09 -10.34 3.68
CA ALA A 147 -2.57 -9.31 4.59
C ALA A 147 -3.83 -9.75 5.33
N GLY A 148 -4.78 -10.40 4.65
CA GLY A 148 -6.02 -10.91 5.23
C GLY A 148 -5.78 -11.97 6.30
N MET A 149 -4.90 -12.94 6.06
CA MET A 149 -4.57 -13.98 7.04
C MET A 149 -3.95 -13.41 8.32
N VAL A 150 -3.00 -12.48 8.19
CA VAL A 150 -2.36 -11.84 9.34
C VAL A 150 -3.34 -10.93 10.08
N THR A 151 -4.13 -10.14 9.35
CA THR A 151 -5.04 -9.15 9.93
C THR A 151 -6.24 -9.80 10.63
N SER A 152 -6.73 -10.94 10.14
CA SER A 152 -7.98 -11.54 10.62
C SER A 152 -7.81 -12.50 11.79
N LYS A 153 -6.66 -13.18 11.91
CA LYS A 153 -6.49 -14.29 12.86
C LYS A 153 -6.72 -13.90 14.33
N GLU A 154 -6.06 -12.85 14.80
CA GLU A 154 -6.16 -12.39 16.19
C GLU A 154 -7.55 -11.82 16.54
N PRO A 155 -8.15 -10.90 15.75
CA PRO A 155 -9.49 -10.39 16.06
C PRO A 155 -10.56 -11.48 15.97
N LEU A 156 -10.48 -12.40 15.01
CA LEU A 156 -11.40 -13.54 14.92
C LEU A 156 -11.29 -14.47 16.13
N THR A 157 -10.06 -14.78 16.57
CA THR A 157 -9.83 -15.60 17.77
C THR A 157 -10.54 -15.00 18.98
N THR A 158 -10.35 -13.70 19.21
CA THR A 158 -10.97 -13.00 20.32
C THR A 158 -12.49 -12.96 20.20
N SER A 159 -13.01 -12.64 19.01
CA SER A 159 -14.46 -12.50 18.78
C SER A 159 -15.18 -13.84 18.86
N ILE A 160 -14.67 -14.90 18.22
CA ILE A 160 -15.28 -16.24 18.24
C ILE A 160 -15.39 -16.75 19.67
N ILE A 161 -14.30 -16.68 20.45
CA ILE A 161 -14.31 -17.08 21.86
C ILE A 161 -15.31 -16.23 22.66
N GLY A 162 -15.39 -14.92 22.42
CA GLY A 162 -16.37 -14.04 23.07
C GLY A 162 -17.82 -14.42 22.77
N HIS A 163 -18.15 -14.76 21.52
CA HIS A 163 -19.49 -15.21 21.12
C HIS A 163 -19.84 -16.58 21.70
N LEU A 164 -18.93 -17.54 21.62
CA LEU A 164 -19.12 -18.87 22.23
C LEU A 164 -19.28 -18.77 23.74
N ARG A 165 -18.48 -17.92 24.41
CA ARG A 165 -18.55 -17.74 25.86
C ARG A 165 -19.92 -17.21 26.28
N ARG A 166 -20.43 -16.19 25.59
CA ARG A 166 -21.78 -15.65 25.85
C ARG A 166 -22.87 -16.71 25.68
N LEU A 167 -22.78 -17.50 24.62
CA LEU A 167 -23.70 -18.59 24.35
C LEU A 167 -23.70 -19.63 25.48
N ILE A 168 -22.51 -20.10 25.88
CA ILE A 168 -22.37 -21.13 26.90
C ILE A 168 -22.78 -20.59 28.28
N GLN A 169 -22.34 -19.39 28.65
CA GLN A 169 -22.71 -18.76 29.94
C GLN A 169 -24.22 -18.62 30.08
N HIS A 170 -24.92 -18.18 29.03
CA HIS A 170 -26.38 -18.10 29.05
C HIS A 170 -27.03 -19.47 29.33
N GLN A 171 -26.50 -20.55 28.73
CA GLN A 171 -27.01 -21.90 28.97
C GLN A 171 -26.73 -22.41 30.40
N LEU A 172 -25.58 -22.05 30.97
CA LEU A 172 -25.22 -22.39 32.35
C LEU A 172 -26.12 -21.66 33.35
N GLU A 173 -26.39 -20.38 33.13
CA GLU A 173 -27.32 -19.59 33.96
C GLU A 173 -28.73 -20.18 33.99
N LEU A 174 -29.24 -20.63 32.83
CA LEU A 174 -30.55 -21.29 32.74
C LEU A 174 -30.59 -22.63 33.48
N SER A 175 -29.45 -23.33 33.54
CA SER A 175 -29.34 -24.63 34.21
C SER A 175 -29.15 -24.48 35.73
N GLY A 176 -28.76 -23.28 36.20
CA GLY A 176 -28.50 -23.00 37.62
C GLY A 176 -27.24 -23.67 38.17
N ASP A 177 -26.39 -24.21 37.30
CA ASP A 177 -25.24 -25.03 37.66
C ASP A 177 -23.96 -24.18 37.72
N ASN A 178 -23.32 -24.13 38.90
CA ASN A 178 -22.12 -23.33 39.16
C ASN A 178 -20.88 -24.21 39.42
N ASP A 179 -20.87 -25.44 38.89
CA ASP A 179 -19.75 -26.37 39.06
C ASP A 179 -18.45 -25.83 38.40
N PRO A 180 -17.34 -25.69 39.15
CA PRO A 180 -16.04 -25.31 38.58
C PRO A 180 -15.47 -26.31 37.56
N ASP A 181 -15.86 -27.60 37.62
CA ASP A 181 -15.50 -28.58 36.59
C ASP A 181 -16.21 -28.28 35.26
N LEU A 182 -17.49 -27.88 35.33
CA LEU A 182 -18.28 -27.51 34.16
C LEU A 182 -17.75 -26.25 33.47
N ALA A 183 -17.27 -25.26 34.25
CA ALA A 183 -16.60 -24.08 33.71
C ALA A 183 -15.31 -24.44 32.94
N ARG A 184 -14.50 -25.37 33.47
CA ARG A 184 -13.29 -25.87 32.77
C ARG A 184 -13.64 -26.61 31.48
N MET A 185 -14.70 -27.41 31.49
CA MET A 185 -15.20 -28.09 30.28
C MET A 185 -15.69 -27.11 29.22
N ALA A 186 -16.35 -26.02 29.64
CA ALA A 186 -16.79 -24.94 28.76
C ALA A 186 -15.60 -24.25 28.07
N ASP A 187 -14.58 -23.86 28.83
CA ASP A 187 -13.37 -23.23 28.28
C ASP A 187 -12.64 -24.15 27.30
N ALA A 188 -12.44 -25.43 27.66
CA ALA A 188 -11.83 -26.40 26.77
C ALA A 188 -12.63 -26.60 25.46
N THR A 189 -13.95 -26.59 25.55
CA THR A 189 -14.85 -26.72 24.39
C THR A 189 -14.72 -25.54 23.44
N MET A 190 -14.69 -24.31 23.97
CA MET A 190 -14.53 -23.11 23.16
C MET A 190 -13.20 -23.09 22.41
N VAL A 191 -12.10 -23.42 23.10
CA VAL A 191 -10.77 -23.48 22.50
C VAL A 191 -10.73 -24.53 21.39
N HIS A 192 -11.28 -25.72 21.63
CA HIS A 192 -11.29 -26.78 20.62
C HIS A 192 -12.12 -26.42 19.38
N ILE A 193 -13.29 -25.79 19.57
CA ILE A 193 -14.10 -25.27 18.45
C ILE A 193 -13.33 -24.19 17.69
N LEU A 194 -12.66 -23.27 18.39
CA LEU A 194 -11.87 -22.22 17.74
C LEU A 194 -10.76 -22.83 16.87
N GLU A 195 -9.94 -23.74 17.43
CA GLU A 195 -8.80 -24.34 16.74
C GLU A 195 -9.20 -25.03 15.43
N LYS A 196 -10.36 -25.70 15.42
CA LYS A 196 -10.90 -26.37 14.24
C LYS A 196 -11.39 -25.42 13.15
N ASN A 197 -11.83 -24.21 13.52
CA ASN A 197 -12.61 -23.33 12.64
C ASN A 197 -11.90 -22.02 12.26
N ILE A 198 -10.85 -21.62 12.99
CA ILE A 198 -10.18 -20.33 12.80
C ILE A 198 -9.58 -20.19 11.41
N GLU A 199 -8.99 -21.26 10.86
CA GLU A 199 -8.38 -21.22 9.52
C GLU A 199 -9.42 -21.02 8.42
N LEU A 200 -10.54 -21.74 8.49
CA LEU A 200 -11.67 -21.57 7.56
C LEU A 200 -12.22 -20.14 7.62
N ALA A 201 -12.39 -19.61 8.83
CA ALA A 201 -12.85 -18.24 9.05
C ALA A 201 -11.89 -17.21 8.42
N CYS A 202 -10.58 -17.39 8.59
CA CYS A 202 -9.58 -16.51 7.97
C CYS A 202 -9.62 -16.61 6.43
N CYS A 203 -9.73 -17.83 5.87
CA CYS A 203 -9.85 -18.04 4.43
C CYS A 203 -11.09 -17.36 3.84
N TYR A 204 -12.21 -17.40 4.55
CA TYR A 204 -13.42 -16.69 4.16
C TYR A 204 -13.25 -15.17 4.14
N VAL A 205 -12.56 -14.60 5.13
CA VAL A 205 -12.22 -13.17 5.15
C VAL A 205 -11.32 -12.83 3.96
N VAL A 206 -10.30 -13.63 3.67
CA VAL A 206 -9.41 -13.44 2.51
C VAL A 206 -10.20 -13.40 1.21
N LYS A 207 -11.07 -14.39 0.98
CA LYS A 207 -11.85 -14.48 -0.26
C LYS A 207 -12.82 -13.31 -0.39
N THR A 208 -13.44 -12.91 0.71
CA THR A 208 -14.31 -11.73 0.76
C THR A 208 -13.53 -10.44 0.48
N ALA A 209 -12.36 -10.28 1.11
CA ALA A 209 -11.51 -9.10 0.94
C ALA A 209 -11.05 -8.94 -0.51
N TYR A 210 -10.59 -10.02 -1.14
CA TYR A 210 -10.23 -10.02 -2.55
C TYR A 210 -11.43 -9.71 -3.45
N ALA A 211 -12.60 -10.31 -3.19
CA ALA A 211 -13.81 -10.06 -3.96
C ALA A 211 -14.28 -8.60 -3.91
N VAL A 212 -14.00 -7.89 -2.80
CA VAL A 212 -14.22 -6.44 -2.66
C VAL A 212 -13.14 -5.65 -3.38
N GLN A 213 -11.85 -5.98 -3.19
CA GLN A 213 -10.75 -5.21 -3.80
C GLN A 213 -10.75 -5.30 -5.33
N ARG A 214 -11.07 -6.46 -5.92
CA ARG A 214 -11.16 -6.61 -7.38
C ARG A 214 -12.23 -5.72 -8.03
N ARG A 215 -13.21 -5.23 -7.26
CA ARG A 215 -14.30 -4.37 -7.73
C ARG A 215 -14.01 -2.88 -7.54
N ARG A 216 -12.97 -2.52 -6.78
CA ARG A 216 -12.58 -1.11 -6.62
C ARG A 216 -12.03 -0.61 -7.97
N ASN A 217 -12.65 0.47 -8.43
CA ASN A 217 -12.49 1.06 -9.76
C ASN A 217 -11.02 1.29 -10.13
N GLY A 218 -10.67 0.80 -11.32
CA GLY A 218 -9.60 1.26 -12.20
C GLY A 218 -8.21 1.38 -11.58
N LEU A 219 -7.28 0.53 -12.03
CA LEU A 219 -5.85 0.80 -11.86
C LEU A 219 -5.56 2.24 -12.29
N LYS A 220 -5.18 3.11 -11.35
CA LYS A 220 -4.75 4.47 -11.66
C LYS A 220 -3.33 4.41 -12.20
N LEU A 221 -3.22 4.54 -13.52
CA LEU A 221 -1.95 4.55 -14.23
C LEU A 221 -1.33 5.93 -14.14
N GLU A 222 -0.32 6.06 -13.30
CA GLU A 222 0.53 7.26 -13.22
C GLU A 222 1.98 6.89 -13.51
N ILE A 223 2.32 6.78 -14.80
CA ILE A 223 3.71 6.54 -15.19
C ILE A 223 4.48 7.85 -15.00
N SER A 224 5.32 7.90 -13.96
CA SER A 224 6.11 9.09 -13.61
C SER A 224 7.07 9.47 -14.76
N PRO A 225 7.10 10.76 -15.20
CA PRO A 225 8.07 11.24 -16.18
C PRO A 225 9.55 11.08 -15.77
N GLU A 226 9.83 10.80 -14.50
CA GLU A 226 11.19 10.65 -13.96
C GLU A 226 11.78 9.28 -14.28
N ILE A 227 10.94 8.28 -14.62
CA ILE A 227 11.41 6.90 -14.83
C ILE A 227 12.38 6.85 -16.04
N GLN A 228 12.18 7.71 -17.05
CA GLN A 228 13.10 7.80 -18.19
C GLN A 228 14.51 8.29 -17.79
N ALA A 229 14.60 9.25 -16.86
CA ALA A 229 15.89 9.73 -16.34
C ALA A 229 16.59 8.67 -15.48
N ILE A 230 15.82 7.80 -14.82
CA ILE A 230 16.36 6.68 -14.03
C ILE A 230 16.88 5.57 -14.94
N ILE A 231 16.25 5.28 -16.08
CA ILE A 231 16.74 4.25 -17.04
C ILE A 231 18.17 4.51 -17.48
N ASP A 232 18.52 5.76 -17.76
CA ASP A 232 19.85 6.11 -18.23
C ASP A 232 20.94 5.77 -17.19
N SER A 233 20.55 5.71 -15.91
CA SER A 233 21.42 5.32 -14.79
C SER A 233 21.51 3.80 -14.57
N ILE A 234 20.64 3.00 -15.20
CA ILE A 234 20.57 1.53 -15.02
C ILE A 234 21.52 0.84 -16.02
N PRO A 235 22.32 -0.16 -15.58
CA PRO A 235 23.15 -0.98 -16.47
C PRO A 235 22.35 -1.65 -17.59
N GLN A 236 22.92 -1.77 -18.78
CA GLN A 236 22.20 -2.18 -20.00
C GLN A 236 21.50 -3.54 -19.84
N GLU A 237 22.08 -4.46 -19.06
CA GLU A 237 21.56 -5.80 -18.79
C GLU A 237 20.31 -5.82 -17.90
N LEU A 238 20.08 -4.74 -17.15
CA LEU A 238 18.95 -4.59 -16.21
C LEU A 238 17.93 -3.56 -16.69
N ARG A 239 18.13 -2.98 -17.87
CA ARG A 239 17.18 -2.00 -18.41
C ARG A 239 15.86 -2.69 -18.76
N PRO A 240 14.72 -2.04 -18.46
CA PRO A 240 13.43 -2.52 -18.91
C PRO A 240 13.41 -2.66 -20.42
N ILE A 241 12.87 -3.78 -20.91
CA ILE A 241 12.65 -3.99 -22.34
C ILE A 241 11.40 -3.20 -22.74
N ASN A 242 11.51 -2.40 -23.81
CA ASN A 242 10.34 -1.75 -24.40
C ASN A 242 9.52 -2.79 -25.16
N GLY A 243 8.31 -3.11 -24.67
CA GLY A 243 7.43 -4.11 -25.27
C GLY A 243 6.78 -5.03 -24.22
N PRO A 244 6.00 -6.04 -24.66
CA PRO A 244 5.39 -7.01 -23.75
C PRO A 244 6.47 -7.83 -23.03
N PHE A 245 6.18 -8.26 -21.80
CA PHE A 245 7.07 -9.17 -21.08
C PHE A 245 7.13 -10.52 -21.81
N ASP A 246 8.34 -11.07 -21.85
CA ASP A 246 8.54 -12.47 -22.20
C ASP A 246 8.00 -13.39 -21.09
N GLU A 247 7.91 -14.67 -21.40
CA GLU A 247 7.31 -15.65 -20.50
C GLU A 247 8.09 -15.76 -19.17
N ASP A 248 9.42 -15.66 -19.23
CA ASP A 248 10.29 -15.76 -18.06
C ASP A 248 10.18 -14.54 -17.13
N THR A 249 10.13 -13.32 -17.68
CA THR A 249 9.95 -12.11 -16.87
C THR A 249 8.55 -12.04 -16.26
N PHE A 250 7.54 -12.54 -16.98
CA PHE A 250 6.16 -12.57 -16.48
C PHE A 250 5.89 -13.68 -15.45
N GLU A 251 6.80 -14.65 -15.29
CA GLU A 251 6.64 -15.79 -14.39
C GLU A 251 6.50 -15.38 -12.92
N VAL A 252 7.10 -14.25 -12.52
CA VAL A 252 6.92 -13.67 -11.18
C VAL A 252 5.44 -13.37 -10.89
N TYR A 253 4.73 -12.79 -11.86
CA TYR A 253 3.31 -12.50 -11.72
C TYR A 253 2.46 -13.76 -11.74
N LYS A 254 2.79 -14.73 -12.59
CA LYS A 254 2.14 -16.05 -12.59
C LYS A 254 2.30 -16.76 -11.23
N THR A 255 3.47 -16.61 -10.59
CA THR A 255 3.72 -17.14 -9.24
C THR A 255 2.77 -16.52 -8.21
N PHE A 256 2.60 -15.19 -8.20
CA PHE A 256 1.58 -14.53 -7.39
C PHE A 256 0.16 -15.04 -7.70
N GLY A 257 -0.12 -15.40 -8.95
CA GLY A 257 -1.38 -16.00 -9.34
C GLY A 257 -1.58 -17.43 -8.84
N SER A 258 -0.50 -18.16 -8.60
CA SER A 258 -0.55 -19.57 -8.19
C SER A 258 -0.57 -19.74 -6.66
N GLN A 259 -0.09 -18.74 -5.93
CA GLN A 259 0.05 -18.77 -4.47
C GLN A 259 -0.97 -17.84 -3.80
N ILE A 260 -2.05 -18.42 -3.30
CA ILE A 260 -2.99 -17.72 -2.40
C ILE A 260 -2.73 -18.25 -0.99
N ILE A 261 -2.31 -17.38 -0.09
CA ILE A 261 -1.99 -17.75 1.28
C ILE A 261 -3.28 -18.23 1.97
N GLY A 262 -3.23 -19.41 2.59
CA GLY A 262 -4.36 -20.09 3.23
C GLY A 262 -5.10 -21.10 2.34
N PHE A 263 -4.76 -21.20 1.05
CA PHE A 263 -5.43 -22.10 0.11
C PHE A 263 -4.48 -23.07 -0.57
N LYS A 264 -4.99 -24.26 -0.93
CA LYS A 264 -4.28 -25.21 -1.78
C LYS A 264 -3.87 -24.53 -3.09
N PHE A 265 -2.73 -24.96 -3.63
CA PHE A 265 -2.20 -24.45 -4.89
C PHE A 265 -3.27 -24.52 -5.99
N THR A 266 -3.67 -23.36 -6.51
CA THR A 266 -4.62 -23.27 -7.62
C THR A 266 -3.84 -23.24 -8.92
N GLY A 267 -3.96 -24.28 -9.75
CA GLY A 267 -3.44 -24.26 -11.11
C GLY A 267 -4.14 -23.18 -11.93
N LEU A 268 -3.37 -22.17 -12.36
CA LEU A 268 -3.64 -21.12 -13.36
C LEU A 268 -5.04 -20.49 -13.45
N ILE A 269 -5.04 -19.16 -13.27
CA ILE A 269 -5.94 -18.10 -13.76
C ILE A 269 -7.46 -18.35 -13.57
N ASP A 270 -8.03 -17.63 -12.62
CA ASP A 270 -9.48 -17.42 -12.49
C ASP A 270 -10.04 -16.99 -13.88
N PRO A 271 -10.96 -17.74 -14.52
CA PRO A 271 -11.44 -17.45 -15.88
C PRO A 271 -12.10 -16.05 -16.01
N ILE A 272 -12.36 -15.41 -14.87
CA ILE A 272 -12.89 -14.06 -14.72
C ILE A 272 -11.95 -12.98 -15.28
N VAL A 273 -10.63 -13.23 -15.36
CA VAL A 273 -9.65 -12.22 -15.82
C VAL A 273 -9.95 -11.70 -17.22
N ASN A 274 -10.47 -12.56 -18.12
CA ASN A 274 -10.78 -12.21 -19.50
C ASN A 274 -12.00 -11.28 -19.67
N HIS A 275 -12.80 -11.09 -18.62
CA HIS A 275 -14.03 -10.30 -18.66
C HIS A 275 -13.93 -8.94 -17.95
N LEU A 276 -12.76 -8.60 -17.40
CA LEU A 276 -12.56 -7.33 -16.69
C LEU A 276 -12.30 -6.18 -17.68
N PRO A 277 -12.89 -4.99 -17.45
CA PRO A 277 -12.71 -3.84 -18.32
C PRO A 277 -11.24 -3.34 -18.32
N PRO A 278 -10.79 -2.68 -19.40
CA PRO A 278 -10.07 -1.42 -19.32
C PRO A 278 -9.45 -0.94 -18.00
N PRO A 279 -8.12 -0.85 -17.76
CA PRO A 279 -7.65 0.20 -16.87
C PRO A 279 -8.16 1.55 -17.41
N GLU A 280 -8.66 2.43 -16.54
CA GLU A 280 -9.05 3.79 -16.93
C GLU A 280 -7.80 4.59 -17.36
N ASN A 281 -7.90 5.43 -18.40
CA ASN A 281 -6.79 6.17 -19.02
C ASN A 281 -5.69 5.32 -19.69
N TYR A 282 -5.99 4.08 -20.02
CA TYR A 282 -5.11 3.21 -20.80
C TYR A 282 -4.95 3.73 -22.26
N CYS A 283 -3.79 4.31 -22.59
CA CYS A 283 -3.47 4.67 -23.98
C CYS A 283 -3.10 3.40 -24.76
N GLN A 284 -3.82 3.16 -25.87
CA GLN A 284 -3.58 2.03 -26.79
C GLN A 284 -2.39 2.26 -27.73
N GLU A 285 -1.83 3.48 -27.75
CA GLU A 285 -0.60 3.80 -28.46
C GLU A 285 0.58 3.82 -27.47
N PRO A 286 1.81 3.44 -27.88
CA PRO A 286 2.99 3.66 -27.04
C PRO A 286 2.97 5.13 -26.62
N PHE A 287 2.88 5.40 -25.32
CA PHE A 287 2.69 6.73 -24.79
C PHE A 287 3.86 7.61 -25.27
N GLN A 288 3.67 8.34 -26.37
CA GLN A 288 4.56 9.43 -26.73
C GLN A 288 4.26 10.52 -25.73
N TYR A 289 5.03 10.52 -24.65
CA TYR A 289 5.11 11.68 -23.79
C TYR A 289 5.31 12.91 -24.66
N PRO A 290 4.54 13.99 -24.48
CA PRO A 290 5.12 15.29 -24.73
C PRO A 290 6.28 15.40 -23.74
N VAL A 291 7.48 15.09 -24.22
CA VAL A 291 8.73 15.14 -23.45
C VAL A 291 8.96 16.59 -23.08
N VAL A 292 8.39 17.03 -21.96
CA VAL A 292 8.89 18.19 -21.26
C VAL A 292 10.08 17.67 -20.47
N SER A 293 11.28 17.81 -21.02
CA SER A 293 12.51 17.40 -20.34
C SER A 293 12.53 18.00 -18.93
N ALA A 294 13.20 17.36 -17.96
CA ALA A 294 13.30 17.88 -16.59
C ALA A 294 13.78 19.36 -16.56
N SER A 295 14.62 19.75 -17.53
CA SER A 295 15.02 21.13 -17.78
C SER A 295 13.85 22.06 -18.18
N GLN A 296 13.00 21.63 -19.12
CA GLN A 296 11.84 22.41 -19.56
C GLN A 296 10.76 22.49 -18.49
N PHE A 297 10.58 21.45 -17.65
CA PHE A 297 9.62 21.50 -16.55
C PHE A 297 10.07 22.52 -15.52
N ARG A 298 11.36 22.48 -15.15
CA ARG A 298 11.95 23.42 -14.20
C ARG A 298 11.85 24.87 -14.71
N GLU A 299 12.18 25.11 -15.97
CA GLU A 299 12.04 26.44 -16.59
C GLU A 299 10.59 26.95 -16.55
N ARG A 300 9.62 26.09 -16.88
CA ARG A 300 8.18 26.45 -16.80
C ARG A 300 7.73 26.71 -15.36
N ALA A 301 8.15 25.87 -14.41
CA ALA A 301 7.85 26.06 -12.99
C ALA A 301 8.44 27.37 -12.46
N GLU A 302 9.66 27.71 -12.86
CA GLU A 302 10.31 28.99 -12.54
C GLU A 302 9.51 30.18 -13.08
N LEU A 303 9.04 30.11 -14.33
CA LEU A 303 8.21 31.16 -14.95
C LEU A 303 6.83 31.30 -14.28
N ILE A 304 6.16 30.19 -13.99
CA ILE A 304 4.87 30.19 -13.29
C ILE A 304 5.05 30.79 -11.89
N PHE A 305 6.07 30.36 -11.14
CA PHE A 305 6.30 30.84 -9.79
C PHE A 305 6.76 32.32 -9.77
N ALA A 306 7.50 32.77 -10.78
CA ALA A 306 7.85 34.18 -10.96
C ALA A 306 6.62 35.07 -11.23
N ASP A 307 5.66 34.61 -12.02
CA ASP A 307 4.41 35.36 -12.23
C ASP A 307 3.49 35.29 -11.00
N TRP A 308 3.48 34.16 -10.29
CA TRP A 308 2.77 34.01 -9.02
C TRP A 308 3.30 34.94 -7.91
N THR A 309 4.63 35.06 -7.77
CA THR A 309 5.26 35.97 -6.80
C THR A 309 4.92 37.42 -7.09
N LYS A 310 4.90 37.83 -8.37
CA LYS A 310 4.41 39.16 -8.78
C LYS A 310 2.94 39.35 -8.40
N PHE A 311 2.08 38.38 -8.70
CA PHE A 311 0.67 38.43 -8.32
C PHE A 311 0.50 38.65 -6.81
N CYS A 312 1.23 37.89 -5.99
CA CYS A 312 1.24 38.04 -4.53
C CYS A 312 1.76 39.40 -4.04
N ALA A 313 2.67 40.04 -4.78
CA ALA A 313 3.23 41.35 -4.44
C ALA A 313 2.26 42.51 -4.74
N TYR A 314 1.44 42.38 -5.79
CA TYR A 314 0.45 43.40 -6.17
C TYR A 314 -0.92 43.20 -5.51
N SER A 315 -1.26 41.96 -5.15
CA SER A 315 -2.57 41.58 -4.64
C SER A 315 -2.48 41.11 -3.20
N CYS A 316 -2.26 42.05 -2.27
CA CYS A 316 -2.53 41.80 -0.86
C CYS A 316 -4.03 41.53 -0.71
N PHE A 317 -4.41 40.25 -0.58
CA PHE A 317 -5.79 39.76 -0.38
C PHE A 317 -6.72 39.75 -1.61
N ALA A 318 -6.35 39.02 -2.68
CA ALA A 318 -7.36 38.57 -3.64
C ALA A 318 -8.24 37.45 -3.02
N PRO A 319 -9.58 37.51 -3.13
CA PRO A 319 -10.46 36.47 -2.58
C PRO A 319 -10.27 35.12 -3.31
N PRO A 320 -10.46 33.97 -2.62
CA PRO A 320 -10.29 32.62 -3.17
C PRO A 320 -10.90 32.36 -4.57
N PRO A 321 -12.09 32.88 -4.94
CA PRO A 321 -12.67 32.66 -6.28
C PRO A 321 -11.86 33.25 -7.45
N ILE A 322 -10.88 34.13 -7.22
CA ILE A 322 -10.02 34.69 -8.27
C ILE A 322 -8.70 33.92 -8.38
N VAL A 323 -8.23 33.35 -7.27
CA VAL A 323 -6.91 32.74 -7.16
C VAL A 323 -6.83 31.41 -7.92
N GLY A 324 -7.87 30.58 -7.84
CA GLY A 324 -7.93 29.29 -8.54
C GLY A 324 -7.87 29.42 -10.06
N PRO A 325 -8.76 30.21 -10.69
CA PRO A 325 -8.73 30.45 -12.14
C PRO A 325 -7.42 31.12 -12.60
N TYR A 326 -6.82 31.98 -11.78
CA TYR A 326 -5.55 32.61 -12.12
C TYR A 326 -4.39 31.60 -12.14
N LEU A 327 -4.29 30.74 -11.12
CA LEU A 327 -3.25 29.70 -11.08
C LEU A 327 -3.45 28.67 -12.21
N ALA A 328 -4.68 28.25 -12.46
CA ALA A 328 -5.01 27.39 -13.60
C ALA A 328 -4.62 28.05 -14.94
N GLY A 329 -4.94 29.34 -15.11
CA GLY A 329 -4.56 30.10 -16.29
C GLY A 329 -3.04 30.28 -16.46
N LEU A 330 -2.28 30.39 -15.37
CA LEU A 330 -0.81 30.38 -15.42
C LEU A 330 -0.28 29.02 -15.87
N MET A 331 -0.80 27.93 -15.30
CA MET A 331 -0.38 26.58 -15.69
C MET A 331 -0.70 26.29 -17.16
N GLU A 332 -1.88 26.70 -17.63
CA GLU A 332 -2.27 26.59 -19.04
C GLU A 332 -1.37 27.46 -19.94
N LYS A 333 -1.11 28.73 -19.56
CA LYS A 333 -0.22 29.66 -20.28
C LYS A 333 1.18 29.09 -20.49
N TYR A 334 1.70 28.35 -19.51
CA TYR A 334 3.04 27.76 -19.55
C TYR A 334 3.04 26.28 -19.94
N PHE A 335 1.93 25.76 -20.46
CA PHE A 335 1.78 24.38 -20.93
C PHE A 335 2.17 23.35 -19.85
N LEU A 336 1.80 23.62 -18.59
CA LEU A 336 1.97 22.69 -17.48
C LEU A 336 0.63 21.99 -17.23
N PRO A 337 0.54 20.66 -17.34
CA PRO A 337 -0.71 19.95 -17.11
C PRO A 337 -1.18 20.15 -15.68
N ILE A 338 -2.47 20.45 -15.53
CA ILE A 338 -3.10 20.62 -14.22
C ILE A 338 -3.55 19.20 -13.81
N ASN A 339 -2.77 18.52 -12.98
CA ASN A 339 -3.15 17.31 -12.23
C ASN A 339 -2.41 17.26 -10.87
N ASP A 340 -2.84 16.39 -9.96
CA ASP A 340 -2.26 16.27 -8.61
C ASP A 340 -0.73 16.04 -8.63
N GLN A 341 -0.24 15.22 -9.56
CA GLN A 341 1.16 14.86 -9.68
C GLN A 341 2.03 16.06 -10.10
N TYR A 342 1.64 16.82 -11.12
CA TYR A 342 2.35 18.02 -11.58
C TYR A 342 2.21 19.17 -10.59
N MET A 343 1.11 19.25 -9.85
CA MET A 343 0.95 20.21 -8.76
C MET A 343 1.93 19.95 -7.62
N ILE A 344 2.10 18.70 -7.19
CA ILE A 344 3.11 18.33 -6.18
C ILE A 344 4.52 18.65 -6.67
N ARG A 345 4.83 18.37 -7.94
CA ARG A 345 6.14 18.71 -8.55
C ARG A 345 6.37 20.21 -8.64
N PHE A 346 5.35 20.96 -9.02
CA PHE A 346 5.40 22.41 -9.07
C PHE A 346 5.64 23.01 -7.67
N LEU A 347 4.97 22.50 -6.64
CA LEU A 347 5.20 22.91 -5.25
C LEU A 347 6.64 22.61 -4.79
N LYS A 348 7.20 21.44 -5.14
CA LYS A 348 8.60 21.12 -4.83
C LYS A 348 9.57 22.06 -5.56
N ALA A 349 9.36 22.31 -6.85
CA ALA A 349 10.17 23.24 -7.61
C ALA A 349 10.09 24.68 -7.08
N ALA A 350 8.89 25.14 -6.69
CA ALA A 350 8.69 26.45 -6.07
C ALA A 350 9.45 26.59 -4.74
N LEU A 351 9.46 25.53 -3.91
CA LEU A 351 10.24 25.50 -2.67
C LEU A 351 11.75 25.54 -2.95
N ASP A 352 12.22 24.78 -3.94
CA ASP A 352 13.63 24.80 -4.37
C ASP A 352 14.03 26.20 -4.88
N ILE A 353 13.15 26.90 -5.61
CA ILE A 353 13.39 28.28 -6.04
C ILE A 353 13.50 29.21 -4.84
N CYS A 354 12.59 29.12 -3.87
CA CYS A 354 12.67 29.92 -2.63
C CYS A 354 13.99 29.70 -1.89
N THR A 355 14.40 28.44 -1.71
CA THR A 355 15.65 28.12 -1.00
C THR A 355 16.88 28.65 -1.73
N ASN A 356 16.93 28.52 -3.06
CA ASN A 356 18.03 29.05 -3.87
C ASN A 356 18.09 30.58 -3.83
N VAL A 357 16.96 31.27 -3.99
CA VAL A 357 16.91 32.74 -3.91
C VAL A 357 17.32 33.23 -2.52
N SER A 358 16.86 32.58 -1.45
CA SER A 358 17.30 32.88 -0.09
C SER A 358 18.80 32.68 0.09
N TYR A 359 19.36 31.59 -0.44
CA TYR A 359 20.78 31.27 -0.35
C TYR A 359 21.65 32.26 -1.13
N GLU A 360 21.28 32.60 -2.36
CA GLU A 360 22.00 33.56 -3.20
C GLU A 360 21.99 34.98 -2.59
N LEU A 361 20.84 35.45 -2.11
CA LEU A 361 20.73 36.78 -1.48
C LEU A 361 21.51 36.88 -0.15
N LEU A 362 21.60 35.77 0.60
CA LEU A 362 22.35 35.70 1.84
C LEU A 362 23.86 35.47 1.64
N SER A 363 24.27 34.87 0.51
CA SER A 363 25.68 34.65 0.17
C SER A 363 26.31 35.83 -0.59
N SER A 364 25.51 36.61 -1.32
CA SER A 364 25.94 37.80 -2.08
C SER A 364 25.91 39.10 -1.28
N THR A 365 25.45 39.08 -0.02
CA THR A 365 25.37 40.29 0.80
C THR A 365 26.74 40.75 1.29
N ASP A 366 27.18 41.92 0.84
CA ASP A 366 28.20 42.67 1.56
C ASP A 366 27.69 42.96 2.98
N LYS A 367 28.56 42.78 3.98
CA LYS A 367 28.25 42.84 5.43
C LYS A 367 27.89 44.25 5.95
N THR A 368 27.18 45.04 5.15
CA THR A 368 26.61 46.33 5.55
C THR A 368 25.16 46.15 6.02
N PHE A 369 24.78 46.81 7.10
CA PHE A 369 23.48 46.61 7.77
C PHE A 369 22.27 46.86 6.84
N GLY A 370 22.38 47.81 5.90
CA GLY A 370 21.32 48.10 4.92
C GLY A 370 21.13 47.02 3.85
N SER A 371 22.23 46.40 3.38
CA SER A 371 22.19 45.33 2.38
C SER A 371 21.58 44.05 2.96
N VAL A 372 21.92 43.72 4.21
CA VAL A 372 21.36 42.56 4.92
C VAL A 372 19.85 42.68 5.15
N THR A 373 19.36 43.88 5.47
CA THR A 373 17.92 44.12 5.70
C THR A 373 17.12 44.00 4.40
N TYR A 374 17.66 44.50 3.29
CA TYR A 374 17.07 44.36 1.96
C TYR A 374 17.01 42.90 1.49
N SER A 375 18.11 42.15 1.61
CA SER A 375 18.15 40.74 1.21
C SER A 375 17.22 39.85 2.04
N ARG A 376 17.09 40.13 3.35
CA ARG A 376 16.10 39.44 4.21
C ARG A 376 14.67 39.77 3.80
N SER A 377 14.38 41.05 3.51
CA SER A 377 13.07 41.48 3.05
C SER A 377 12.69 40.80 1.72
N SER A 378 13.59 40.80 0.73
CA SER A 378 13.40 40.16 -0.57
C SER A 378 13.20 38.63 -0.47
N SER A 379 13.98 37.96 0.38
CA SER A 379 13.79 36.54 0.68
C SER A 379 12.41 36.26 1.30
N CYS A 380 11.95 37.10 2.24
CA CYS A 380 10.65 36.91 2.89
C CYS A 380 9.48 37.02 1.90
N TYR A 381 9.57 37.86 0.85
CA TYR A 381 8.52 37.96 -0.17
C TYR A 381 8.33 36.68 -0.97
N THR A 382 9.41 36.01 -1.36
CA THR A 382 9.31 34.74 -2.11
C THR A 382 8.75 33.60 -1.25
N VAL A 383 9.16 33.53 0.02
CA VAL A 383 8.66 32.56 0.99
C VAL A 383 7.19 32.80 1.33
N ASP A 384 6.76 34.05 1.47
CA ASP A 384 5.35 34.41 1.68
C ASP A 384 4.47 34.02 0.48
N ALA A 385 4.94 34.26 -0.74
CA ALA A 385 4.25 33.82 -1.95
C ALA A 385 4.13 32.29 -2.02
N PHE A 386 5.17 31.55 -1.64
CA PHE A 386 5.11 30.09 -1.52
C PHE A 386 4.12 29.63 -0.46
N ALA A 387 4.12 30.24 0.72
CA ALA A 387 3.19 29.89 1.79
C ALA A 387 1.73 30.08 1.36
N LYS A 388 1.43 31.17 0.64
CA LYS A 388 0.10 31.41 0.05
C LYS A 388 -0.28 30.36 -0.99
N LEU A 389 0.67 29.95 -1.83
CA LEU A 389 0.47 28.89 -2.82
C LEU A 389 0.15 27.55 -2.14
N ALA A 390 0.98 27.13 -1.18
CA ALA A 390 0.81 25.87 -0.45
C ALA A 390 -0.50 25.85 0.34
N TRP A 391 -0.84 26.97 1.01
CA TRP A 391 -2.11 27.14 1.71
C TRP A 391 -3.29 27.00 0.76
N PHE A 392 -3.25 27.67 -0.40
CA PHE A 392 -4.33 27.61 -1.38
C PHE A 392 -4.53 26.21 -1.94
N VAL A 393 -3.45 25.53 -2.35
CA VAL A 393 -3.52 24.14 -2.87
C VAL A 393 -3.98 23.15 -1.80
N SER A 394 -3.69 23.39 -0.51
CA SER A 394 -4.12 22.51 0.58
C SER A 394 -5.60 22.63 0.96
N LEU A 395 -6.22 23.79 0.72
CA LEU A 395 -7.60 24.09 1.11
C LEU A 395 -8.59 23.99 -0.04
N PHE A 396 -8.13 24.34 -1.24
CA PHE A 396 -8.90 24.29 -2.44
C PHE A 396 -8.23 23.27 -3.33
N THR A 397 -8.68 22.02 -3.24
CA THR A 397 -8.38 20.99 -4.23
C THR A 397 -8.72 21.61 -5.59
N ILE A 398 -7.72 22.01 -6.37
CA ILE A 398 -7.98 22.55 -7.71
C ILE A 398 -8.18 21.35 -8.64
N PHE A 399 -9.15 20.48 -8.34
CA PHE A 399 -9.75 19.48 -9.22
C PHE A 399 -11.15 19.14 -8.72
#